data_AF-A0A2D5GVB6-F1
#
_entry.id   AF-A0A2D5GVB6-F1
#
_cell.length_a   1.000
_cell.length_b   1.000
_cell.length_c   1.000
_cell.angle_alpha   90.00
_cell.angle_beta   90.00
_cell.angle_gamma   90.00
#
_symmetry.space_group_name_H-M   'P 1'
#
loop_
_entity.id
_entity.type
_entity.pdbx_description
1 polymer ?
#
loop_
_entity_poly.entity_id
_entity_poly.type
_entity_poly.pdbx_seq_one_letter_code
_entity_poly.pdbx_strand_id
1 'polypeptide(L)'
;MTEPTTNEQKIREFKPRSDLAFYTIFISISAFYVFLIVAMLTAETTYTTPDHIWKAFAKPEIRYAIWLSLISCAITTVLSLWVSVPIGYLMSRHEFPGKTLIDAILDIPIVLPPLVIGLCLLILFQVEIPQIE
;
A
#
# COMPACT_ATOMS: atom_id res chain seq x y z
N MET A 1 67.53 -27.27 -26.79
CA MET A 1 67.47 -27.46 -25.32
C MET A 1 66.91 -26.16 -24.76
N THR A 2 65.73 -26.04 -24.19
CA THR A 2 64.65 -26.94 -23.77
C THR A 2 63.38 -26.09 -23.72
N GLU A 3 62.27 -26.77 -23.92
CA GLU A 3 60.87 -26.33 -24.06
C GLU A 3 60.23 -25.61 -22.84
N PRO A 4 58.96 -25.18 -22.95
CA PRO A 4 58.36 -23.99 -22.33
C PRO A 4 57.71 -24.28 -20.96
N THR A 5 57.06 -23.29 -20.35
CA THR A 5 55.78 -23.39 -19.59
C THR A 5 55.51 -22.05 -18.92
N THR A 6 54.54 -21.26 -19.39
CA THR A 6 53.11 -21.46 -19.10
C THR A 6 52.90 -21.67 -17.61
N ASN A 7 52.68 -20.58 -16.88
CA ASN A 7 51.61 -20.66 -15.90
C ASN A 7 50.82 -19.36 -16.00
N GLU A 8 49.97 -19.39 -17.01
CA GLU A 8 48.81 -18.54 -17.12
C GLU A 8 48.23 -18.29 -15.75
N GLN A 9 47.94 -17.02 -15.52
CA GLN A 9 46.96 -16.58 -14.55
C GLN A 9 45.66 -17.38 -14.79
N LYS A 10 45.58 -18.59 -14.25
CA LYS A 10 44.32 -19.26 -14.08
C LYS A 10 43.69 -18.59 -12.89
N ILE A 11 43.14 -17.40 -13.13
CA ILE A 11 42.05 -16.85 -12.33
C ILE A 11 41.13 -18.04 -12.17
N ARG A 12 41.14 -18.65 -10.97
CA ARG A 12 40.23 -19.73 -10.65
C ARG A 12 38.87 -19.07 -10.72
N GLU A 13 38.21 -19.19 -11.88
CA GLU A 13 36.80 -18.89 -12.02
C GLU A 13 36.12 -19.72 -10.96
N PHE A 14 35.76 -19.05 -9.87
CA PHE A 14 35.00 -19.64 -8.80
C PHE A 14 33.62 -19.87 -9.38
N LYS A 15 33.40 -21.03 -10.00
CA LYS A 15 32.11 -21.42 -10.55
C LYS A 15 31.18 -21.63 -9.34
N PRO A 16 30.24 -20.71 -9.06
CA PRO A 16 29.37 -20.87 -7.91
C PRO A 16 28.59 -22.16 -8.10
N ARG A 17 28.68 -23.03 -7.09
CA ARG A 17 28.15 -24.37 -7.12
C ARG A 17 26.64 -24.29 -6.91
N SER A 18 25.91 -24.40 -8.03
CA SER A 18 24.48 -24.74 -8.11
C SER A 18 23.56 -23.97 -7.16
N ASP A 19 23.43 -22.66 -7.39
CA ASP A 19 22.31 -21.86 -6.88
C ASP A 19 20.94 -22.37 -7.40
N LEU A 20 20.95 -23.37 -8.30
CA LEU A 20 19.77 -24.05 -8.80
C LEU A 20 18.89 -24.60 -7.66
N ALA A 21 19.46 -25.21 -6.62
CA ALA A 21 18.67 -25.74 -5.50
C ALA A 21 17.95 -24.60 -4.76
N PHE A 22 18.65 -23.48 -4.55
CA PHE A 22 18.10 -22.27 -3.94
C PHE A 22 16.97 -21.67 -4.81
N TYR A 23 17.21 -21.49 -6.11
CA TYR A 23 16.20 -21.00 -7.04
C TYR A 23 15.01 -21.94 -7.15
N THR A 24 15.20 -23.27 -7.14
CA THR A 24 14.08 -24.22 -7.18
C THR A 24 13.19 -24.13 -5.94
N ILE A 25 13.77 -23.91 -4.75
CA ILE A 25 12.99 -23.74 -3.51
C ILE A 25 12.23 -22.41 -3.55
N PHE A 26 12.88 -21.31 -3.94
CA PHE A 26 12.23 -20.00 -4.04
C PHE A 26 11.11 -20.00 -5.09
N ILE A 27 11.35 -20.60 -6.26
CA ILE A 27 10.34 -20.73 -7.32
C ILE A 27 9.20 -21.63 -6.84
N SER A 28 9.48 -22.72 -6.12
CA SER A 28 8.43 -23.60 -5.60
C SER A 28 7.53 -22.88 -4.58
N ILE A 29 8.11 -22.11 -3.65
CA ILE A 29 7.34 -21.35 -2.66
C ILE A 29 6.52 -20.26 -3.35
N SER A 30 7.12 -19.52 -4.28
CA SER A 30 6.44 -18.47 -5.05
C SER A 30 5.31 -19.06 -5.92
N ALA A 31 5.56 -20.17 -6.60
CA ALA A 31 4.56 -20.86 -7.42
C ALA A 31 3.41 -21.40 -6.58
N PHE A 32 3.68 -21.93 -5.39
CA PHE A 32 2.64 -22.36 -4.47
C PHE A 32 1.77 -21.18 -3.99
N TYR A 33 2.38 -20.04 -3.65
CA TYR A 33 1.65 -18.84 -3.26
C TYR A 33 0.76 -18.30 -4.40
N VAL A 34 1.31 -18.20 -5.62
CA VAL A 34 0.54 -17.78 -6.81
C VAL A 34 -0.58 -18.77 -7.08
N PHE A 35 -0.33 -20.07 -6.95
CA PHE A 35 -1.36 -21.11 -7.08
C PHE A 35 -2.49 -20.89 -6.07
N LEU A 36 -2.20 -20.58 -4.80
CA LEU A 36 -3.24 -20.29 -3.81
C LEU A 36 -4.07 -19.04 -4.18
N ILE A 37 -3.43 -17.97 -4.66
CA ILE A 37 -4.15 -16.77 -5.11
C ILE A 37 -5.07 -17.12 -6.28
N VAL A 38 -4.56 -17.84 -7.29
CA VAL A 38 -5.34 -18.23 -8.47
C VAL A 38 -6.48 -19.17 -8.06
N ALA A 39 -6.23 -20.15 -7.20
CA ALA A 39 -7.24 -21.07 -6.69
C ALA A 39 -8.36 -20.31 -5.96
N MET A 40 -8.01 -19.35 -5.09
CA MET A 40 -8.99 -18.48 -4.42
C MET A 40 -9.81 -17.67 -5.44
N LEU A 41 -9.16 -17.07 -6.43
CA LEU A 41 -9.84 -16.25 -7.44
C LEU A 41 -10.78 -17.10 -8.31
N THR A 42 -10.33 -18.30 -8.72
CA THR A 42 -11.15 -19.24 -9.48
C THR A 42 -12.35 -19.74 -8.68
N ALA A 43 -12.18 -19.98 -7.37
CA ALA A 43 -13.28 -20.31 -6.48
C ALA A 43 -14.32 -19.18 -6.46
N GLU A 44 -13.89 -17.92 -6.30
CA GLU A 44 -14.80 -16.75 -6.37
C GLU A 44 -15.55 -16.65 -7.71
N THR A 45 -14.87 -16.88 -8.84
CA THR A 45 -15.52 -16.83 -10.16
C THR A 45 -16.55 -17.94 -10.38
N THR A 46 -16.37 -19.09 -9.72
CA THR A 46 -17.28 -20.23 -9.85
C THR A 46 -18.58 -20.01 -9.07
N TYR A 47 -18.54 -19.20 -8.00
CA TYR A 47 -19.73 -18.84 -7.21
C TYR A 47 -20.43 -17.56 -7.70
N THR A 48 -19.73 -16.66 -8.37
CA THR A 48 -20.27 -15.36 -8.78
C THR A 48 -20.71 -15.36 -10.25
N THR A 49 -21.94 -15.78 -10.52
CA THR A 49 -22.56 -15.63 -11.84
C THR A 49 -22.74 -14.12 -12.15
N PRO A 50 -22.53 -13.64 -13.39
CA PRO A 50 -22.76 -12.24 -13.78
C PRO A 50 -24.13 -11.67 -13.36
N ASP A 51 -25.17 -12.52 -13.35
CA ASP A 51 -26.51 -12.16 -12.88
C ASP A 51 -26.59 -11.84 -11.39
N HIS A 52 -25.73 -12.45 -10.56
CA HIS A 52 -25.65 -12.14 -9.13
C HIS A 52 -25.07 -10.75 -8.88
N ILE A 53 -24.14 -10.29 -9.73
CA ILE A 53 -23.56 -8.94 -9.65
C ILE A 53 -24.63 -7.90 -9.95
N TRP A 54 -25.40 -8.09 -11.03
CA TRP A 54 -26.48 -7.15 -11.39
C TRP A 54 -27.57 -7.08 -10.32
N LYS A 55 -27.96 -8.24 -9.77
CA LYS A 55 -28.91 -8.30 -8.64
C LYS A 55 -28.32 -7.74 -7.34
N ALA A 56 -27.01 -7.82 -7.13
CA ALA A 56 -26.35 -7.20 -5.99
C ALA A 56 -26.44 -5.67 -6.06
N PHE A 57 -26.20 -5.06 -7.22
CA PHE A 57 -26.40 -3.61 -7.39
C PHE A 57 -27.87 -3.17 -7.22
N ALA A 58 -28.83 -4.05 -7.47
CA ALA A 58 -30.25 -3.77 -7.22
C ALA A 58 -30.61 -3.75 -5.72
N LYS A 59 -29.76 -4.28 -4.83
CA LYS A 59 -30.02 -4.30 -3.38
C LYS A 59 -29.96 -2.88 -2.79
N PRO A 60 -30.93 -2.48 -1.96
CA PRO A 60 -30.97 -1.14 -1.39
C PRO A 60 -29.76 -0.84 -0.50
N GLU A 61 -29.21 -1.84 0.18
CA GLU A 61 -28.05 -1.70 1.07
C GLU A 61 -26.77 -1.37 0.30
N ILE A 62 -26.56 -2.00 -0.85
CA ILE A 62 -25.38 -1.77 -1.70
C ILE A 62 -25.44 -0.37 -2.30
N ARG A 63 -26.62 0.05 -2.78
CA ARG A 63 -26.83 1.42 -3.26
C ARG A 63 -26.59 2.46 -2.19
N TYR A 64 -27.07 2.21 -0.97
CA TYR A 64 -26.86 3.10 0.16
C TYR A 64 -25.36 3.21 0.50
N ALA A 65 -24.65 2.08 0.58
CA ALA A 65 -23.21 2.08 0.83
C ALA A 65 -22.43 2.85 -0.25
N ILE A 66 -22.74 2.61 -1.54
CA ILE A 66 -22.12 3.33 -2.66
C ILE A 66 -22.36 4.84 -2.52
N TRP A 67 -23.60 5.25 -2.26
CA TRP A 67 -23.95 6.67 -2.13
C TRP A 67 -23.26 7.33 -0.93
N LEU A 68 -23.23 6.63 0.21
CA LEU A 68 -22.55 7.09 1.42
C LEU A 68 -21.05 7.25 1.18
N SER A 69 -20.40 6.26 0.55
CA SER A 69 -18.98 6.34 0.19
C SER A 69 -18.72 7.49 -0.77
N LEU A 70 -19.56 7.69 -1.79
CA LEU A 70 -19.40 8.73 -2.79
C LEU A 70 -19.54 10.14 -2.17
N ILE A 71 -20.55 10.34 -1.32
CA ILE A 71 -20.73 11.60 -0.59
C ILE A 71 -19.56 11.83 0.36
N SER A 72 -19.20 10.82 1.16
CA SER A 72 -18.11 10.94 2.13
C SER A 72 -16.79 11.30 1.44
N CYS A 73 -16.42 10.59 0.37
CA CYS A 73 -15.17 10.87 -0.34
C CYS A 73 -15.22 12.23 -1.06
N ALA A 74 -16.36 12.65 -1.61
CA ALA A 74 -16.50 13.95 -2.25
C ALA A 74 -16.31 15.09 -1.24
N ILE A 75 -16.98 15.02 -0.09
CA ILE A 75 -16.83 16.01 0.99
C ILE A 75 -15.38 16.04 1.48
N THR A 76 -14.79 14.88 1.78
CA THR A 76 -13.39 14.80 2.22
C THR A 76 -12.45 15.38 1.17
N THR A 77 -12.64 15.09 -0.12
CA THR A 77 -11.79 15.63 -1.20
C THR A 77 -11.88 17.14 -1.28
N VAL A 78 -13.07 17.73 -1.22
CA VAL A 78 -13.26 19.18 -1.27
C VAL A 78 -12.60 19.85 -0.05
N LEU A 79 -12.80 19.31 1.15
CA LEU A 79 -12.16 19.82 2.37
C LEU A 79 -10.63 19.69 2.31
N SER A 80 -10.11 18.56 1.82
CA SER A 80 -8.68 18.36 1.62
C SER A 80 -8.11 19.37 0.63
N LEU A 81 -8.73 19.56 -0.53
CA LEU A 81 -8.26 20.56 -1.50
C LEU A 81 -8.27 21.98 -0.92
N TRP A 82 -9.33 22.33 -0.20
CA TRP A 82 -9.46 23.64 0.43
C TRP A 82 -8.31 23.94 1.40
N VAL A 83 -7.81 22.94 2.13
CA VAL A 83 -6.73 23.10 3.10
C VAL A 83 -5.35 22.89 2.47
N SER A 84 -5.18 21.83 1.69
CA SER A 84 -3.89 21.45 1.10
C SER A 84 -3.42 22.41 0.02
N VAL A 85 -4.31 22.98 -0.81
CA VAL A 85 -3.90 23.89 -1.90
C VAL A 85 -3.27 25.18 -1.35
N PRO A 86 -3.87 25.91 -0.40
CA PRO A 86 -3.24 27.09 0.20
C PRO A 86 -1.92 26.78 0.91
N ILE A 87 -1.86 25.67 1.67
CA ILE A 87 -0.65 25.27 2.39
C ILE A 87 0.48 24.94 1.41
N GLY A 88 0.21 24.13 0.38
CA GLY A 88 1.19 23.78 -0.65
C GLY A 88 1.66 25.00 -1.43
N TYR A 89 0.75 25.93 -1.76
CA TYR A 89 1.12 27.18 -2.41
C TYR A 89 2.03 28.06 -1.53
N LEU A 90 1.71 28.18 -0.24
CA LEU A 90 2.51 28.94 0.71
C LEU A 90 3.92 28.34 0.87
N MET A 91 4.01 27.02 1.04
CA MET A 91 5.29 26.31 1.21
C MET A 91 6.17 26.34 -0.05
N SER A 92 5.56 26.36 -1.23
CA SER A 92 6.27 26.45 -2.50
C SER A 92 6.80 27.85 -2.78
N ARG A 93 6.08 28.90 -2.37
CA ARG A 93 6.38 30.27 -2.81
C ARG A 93 7.05 31.16 -1.76
N HIS A 94 6.95 30.81 -0.48
CA HIS A 94 7.54 31.59 0.62
C HIS A 94 8.53 30.76 1.45
N GLU A 95 9.67 31.36 1.77
CA GLU A 95 10.61 30.84 2.75
C GLU A 95 10.38 31.57 4.08
N PHE A 96 9.74 30.88 5.03
CA PHE A 96 9.44 31.40 6.37
C PHE A 96 10.09 30.50 7.43
N PRO A 97 10.47 31.04 8.60
CA PRO A 97 11.24 30.30 9.61
C PRO A 97 10.52 29.05 10.16
N GLY A 98 9.19 28.98 10.07
CA GLY A 98 8.39 27.82 10.50
C GLY A 98 8.19 26.72 9.44
N LYS A 99 8.77 26.86 8.25
CA LYS A 99 8.54 25.96 7.11
C LYS A 99 8.88 24.50 7.45
N THR A 100 10.02 24.27 8.09
CA THR A 100 10.49 22.92 8.48
C THR A 100 9.53 22.24 9.44
N LEU A 101 8.88 22.98 10.35
CA LEU A 101 7.91 22.40 11.28
C LEU A 101 6.64 21.96 10.56
N ILE A 102 6.14 22.77 9.62
CA ILE A 102 4.96 22.42 8.82
C ILE A 102 5.25 21.20 7.94
N ASP A 103 6.41 21.17 7.27
CA ASP A 103 6.88 20.01 6.49
C ASP A 103 6.85 18.74 7.34
N ALA A 104 7.47 18.78 8.53
CA ALA A 104 7.50 17.65 9.44
C ALA A 104 6.09 17.18 9.85
N ILE A 105 5.17 18.11 10.15
CA ILE A 105 3.78 17.76 10.52
C ILE A 105 3.04 17.08 9.37
N LEU A 106 3.25 17.54 8.13
CA LEU A 106 2.63 16.96 6.94
C LEU A 106 3.17 15.55 6.64
N ASP A 107 4.42 15.26 7.00
CA ASP A 107 5.05 13.95 6.80
C ASP A 107 4.66 12.90 7.85
N ILE A 108 4.28 13.32 9.07
CA ILE A 108 3.85 12.43 10.17
C ILE A 108 2.81 11.38 9.72
N PRO A 109 1.65 11.74 9.12
CA PRO A 109 0.65 10.75 8.74
C PRO A 109 1.13 9.78 7.64
N ILE A 110 2.14 10.13 6.85
CA ILE A 110 2.69 9.27 5.80
C ILE A 110 3.60 8.20 6.41
N VAL A 111 4.36 8.55 7.45
CA VAL A 111 5.25 7.60 8.15
C VAL A 111 4.52 6.76 9.19
N LEU A 112 3.37 7.21 9.68
CA LEU A 112 2.57 6.48 10.66
C LEU A 112 1.80 5.32 10.01
N PRO A 113 1.77 4.13 10.64
CA PRO A 113 0.91 3.04 10.19
C PRO A 113 -0.58 3.46 10.18
N PRO A 114 -1.39 3.01 9.21
CA PRO A 114 -2.82 3.37 9.13
C PRO A 114 -3.61 3.04 10.40
N LEU A 115 -3.23 1.97 11.12
CA LEU A 115 -3.83 1.59 12.39
C LEU A 115 -3.63 2.65 13.49
N VAL A 116 -2.45 3.29 13.52
CA VAL A 116 -2.13 4.33 14.50
C VAL A 116 -2.98 5.57 14.22
N ILE A 117 -3.13 5.95 12.95
CA ILE A 117 -4.00 7.08 12.55
C ILE A 117 -5.43 6.83 13.01
N GLY A 118 -5.95 5.60 12.83
CA GLY A 118 -7.27 5.21 13.32
C GLY A 118 -7.43 5.37 14.83
N LEU A 119 -6.43 4.94 15.61
CA LEU A 119 -6.44 5.11 17.07
C LEU A 119 -6.40 6.59 17.48
N CYS A 120 -5.57 7.41 16.83
CA CYS A 120 -5.51 8.85 17.10
C CYS A 120 -6.85 9.54 16.85
N LEU A 121 -7.53 9.21 15.75
CA LEU A 121 -8.86 9.73 15.45
C LEU A 121 -9.90 9.25 16.47
N LEU A 122 -9.85 7.98 16.89
CA LEU A 122 -10.74 7.46 17.91
C LEU A 122 -10.56 8.23 19.22
N ILE A 123 -9.34 8.39 19.72
CA ILE A 123 -9.04 9.15 20.95
C ILE A 123 -9.50 10.61 20.82
N LEU A 124 -9.27 11.24 19.65
CA LEU A 124 -9.65 12.62 19.39
C LEU A 124 -11.17 12.83 19.40
N PHE A 125 -11.93 11.90 18.83
CA PHE A 125 -13.38 11.96 18.74
C PHE A 125 -14.11 11.30 19.92
N GLN A 126 -13.40 10.56 20.78
CA GLN A 126 -13.91 10.00 22.04
C GLN A 126 -14.01 11.07 23.14
N VAL A 127 -14.50 12.26 22.79
CA VAL A 127 -14.87 13.28 23.78
C VAL A 127 -16.06 12.74 24.56
N GLU A 128 -15.80 12.42 25.83
CA GLU A 128 -16.81 12.04 26.80
C GLU A 128 -17.74 13.24 27.00
N ILE A 129 -18.93 13.19 26.37
CA ILE A 129 -19.94 14.22 26.57
C ILE A 129 -20.32 14.16 28.05
N PRO A 130 -20.04 15.21 28.85
CA PRO A 130 -20.48 15.23 30.23
C PRO A 130 -22.00 15.14 30.18
N GLN A 131 -22.56 14.08 30.78
CA GLN A 131 -24.00 13.97 30.94
C GLN A 131 -24.42 15.16 31.80
N ILE A 132 -24.98 16.18 31.18
CA ILE A 132 -25.65 17.26 31.89
C ILE A 132 -26.95 16.65 32.41
N GLU A 133 -26.89 16.12 33.63
CA GLU A 133 -28.06 15.91 34.48
C GLU A 133 -28.55 17.26 35.03
#